data_AF-A0A916UF13-F1
#
_entry.id   AF-A0A916UF13-F1
#
_cell.length_a   1.000
_cell.length_b   1.000
_cell.length_c   1.000
_cell.angle_alpha   90.00
_cell.angle_beta   90.00
_cell.angle_gamma   90.00
#
_symmetry.space_group_name_H-M   'P 1'
#
loop_
_entity.id
_entity.type
_entity.pdbx_description
1 polymer ?
#
loop_
_entity_poly.entity_id
_entity_poly.type
_entity_poly.pdbx_seq_one_letter_code
_entity_poly.pdbx_strand_id
1 'polypeptide(L)'
;MQKIKAVPLGLASVLGAGMLAITAPTALAAPCASISTSDANGTSAHVEGAPLGRMPETAHGPVGLEPPHALFSPRAASPAKFVEWLTGPNSNNQTPTRFGMSGTDLGIIWDNGKTDDEQQVLIAYGDTFGDCSLPGNEWRFNALMRSADTDLSDGMAVPDPLTEEDDDYLFGGSPVTIDRPDFSKQIIDKLGLAPTEFTVIPTAGIAVGTTQYINFMSVKEWGPPGQWTTNFSAIAVSDDNGENWDVDFDTIRADETGNLDDYDYVAGNNNFQMAAYVKRDGYVYTFGTPSGRQGAARVARVNETDILDLAEYEYWNGSGWTQGDPSAAVNVIPARVSEMSVQWNEFLGKYIALYTNSLGSVVLRLADQPQGPWSDAEPIMTATAFPGGLYAPYIHPWSEGSDLYFTVSRWSHYNVMLMRTTLDHTPPTPGVGSGSMGGGGS
;
A
#
# COMPACT_ATOMS: atom_id res chain seq x y z
N MET A 1 -18.83 -28.04 -85.47
CA MET A 1 -19.11 -29.39 -84.92
C MET A 1 -18.13 -29.63 -83.77
N GLN A 2 -18.25 -29.04 -82.58
CA GLN A 2 -19.32 -29.05 -81.58
C GLN A 2 -19.65 -30.46 -81.06
N LYS A 3 -18.92 -30.90 -80.01
CA LYS A 3 -19.36 -31.93 -79.04
C LYS A 3 -18.78 -31.58 -77.66
N ILE A 4 -19.62 -31.00 -76.80
CA ILE A 4 -20.28 -31.61 -75.62
C ILE A 4 -19.43 -31.43 -74.35
N LYS A 5 -19.91 -30.52 -73.49
CA LYS A 5 -19.43 -30.23 -72.13
C LYS A 5 -19.91 -31.31 -71.17
N ALA A 6 -19.04 -31.74 -70.26
CA ALA A 6 -19.41 -32.39 -69.01
C ALA A 6 -18.70 -31.66 -67.86
N VAL A 7 -19.48 -31.29 -66.85
CA VAL A 7 -19.08 -30.59 -65.62
C VAL A 7 -18.78 -31.63 -64.54
N PRO A 8 -17.70 -31.51 -63.75
CA PRO A 8 -17.62 -32.17 -62.46
C PRO A 8 -17.90 -31.18 -61.32
N LEU A 9 -18.82 -31.57 -60.43
CA LEU A 9 -19.00 -31.02 -59.09
C LEU A 9 -17.74 -31.34 -58.27
N GLY A 10 -17.07 -30.33 -57.73
CA GLY A 10 -15.97 -30.48 -56.79
C GLY A 10 -16.33 -29.87 -55.44
N LEU A 11 -16.56 -30.72 -54.44
CA LEU A 11 -16.62 -30.33 -53.02
C LEU A 11 -15.31 -29.65 -52.61
N ALA A 12 -15.38 -28.41 -52.14
CA ALA A 12 -14.26 -27.76 -51.46
C ALA A 12 -14.27 -28.18 -49.98
N SER A 13 -13.37 -29.10 -49.62
CA SER A 13 -13.00 -29.38 -48.23
C SER A 13 -11.92 -28.39 -47.79
N VAL A 14 -12.31 -27.42 -46.96
CA VAL A 14 -11.40 -26.52 -46.26
C VAL A 14 -10.75 -27.30 -45.13
N LEU A 15 -9.46 -27.62 -45.25
CA LEU A 15 -8.63 -28.01 -44.10
C LEU A 15 -8.35 -26.76 -43.26
N GLY A 16 -9.11 -26.58 -42.19
CA GLY A 16 -8.78 -25.64 -41.13
C GLY A 16 -7.58 -26.15 -40.35
N ALA A 17 -6.44 -25.46 -40.46
CA ALA A 17 -5.35 -25.63 -39.52
C ALA A 17 -5.81 -25.07 -38.17
N GLY A 18 -6.19 -25.95 -37.25
CA GLY A 18 -6.53 -25.60 -35.88
C GLY A 18 -5.29 -25.09 -35.16
N MET A 19 -5.16 -23.77 -35.04
CA MET A 19 -4.34 -23.18 -33.99
C MET A 19 -5.05 -23.47 -32.67
N LEU A 20 -4.50 -24.41 -31.88
CA LEU A 20 -4.80 -24.46 -30.45
C LEU A 20 -4.24 -23.16 -29.86
N ALA A 21 -5.11 -22.17 -29.65
CA ALA A 21 -4.84 -21.09 -28.73
C ALA A 21 -4.80 -21.70 -27.33
N ILE A 22 -3.59 -21.91 -26.81
CA ILE A 22 -3.39 -22.19 -25.39
C ILE A 22 -3.70 -20.87 -24.68
N THR A 23 -4.96 -20.68 -24.27
CA THR A 23 -5.34 -19.64 -23.32
C THR A 23 -4.67 -20.00 -21.99
N ALA A 24 -3.65 -19.24 -21.60
CA ALA A 24 -3.08 -19.33 -20.27
C ALA A 24 -4.16 -18.96 -19.23
N PRO A 25 -4.18 -19.62 -18.06
CA PRO A 25 -5.09 -19.24 -16.99
C PRO A 25 -4.72 -17.85 -16.48
N THR A 26 -5.69 -16.95 -16.52
CA THR A 26 -5.58 -15.61 -15.95
C THR A 26 -5.65 -15.72 -14.44
N ALA A 27 -4.55 -15.51 -13.74
CA ALA A 27 -4.60 -15.31 -12.29
C ALA A 27 -5.19 -13.92 -12.03
N LEU A 28 -6.50 -13.89 -11.77
CA LEU A 28 -7.17 -12.75 -11.19
C LEU A 28 -6.92 -12.81 -9.68
N ALA A 29 -6.39 -11.74 -9.11
CA ALA A 29 -6.69 -11.45 -7.72
C ALA A 29 -8.15 -11.05 -7.68
N ALA A 30 -9.00 -11.96 -7.25
CA ALA A 30 -10.38 -11.67 -6.98
C ALA A 30 -10.58 -12.02 -5.50
N PRO A 31 -10.81 -11.03 -4.61
CA PRO A 31 -11.24 -11.31 -3.24
C PRO A 31 -12.49 -12.23 -3.18
N CYS A 32 -13.19 -12.33 -4.31
CA CYS A 32 -14.39 -13.11 -4.54
C CYS A 32 -14.23 -14.38 -5.42
N ALA A 33 -13.00 -14.85 -5.71
CA ALA A 33 -12.83 -16.13 -6.41
C ALA A 33 -13.12 -17.29 -5.44
N SER A 34 -14.23 -18.01 -5.69
CA SER A 34 -14.59 -19.20 -4.93
C SER A 34 -13.49 -20.25 -4.97
N ILE A 35 -13.16 -20.81 -3.79
CA ILE A 35 -12.46 -22.10 -3.71
C ILE A 35 -13.47 -23.15 -4.19
N SER A 36 -13.45 -23.47 -5.49
CA SER A 36 -14.15 -24.64 -6.02
C SER A 36 -13.14 -25.63 -6.59
N THR A 37 -13.01 -26.77 -5.94
CA THR A 37 -12.49 -27.99 -6.54
C THR A 37 -13.36 -28.33 -7.76
N SER A 38 -12.74 -28.45 -8.93
CA SER A 38 -13.29 -28.99 -10.18
C SER A 38 -14.67 -28.46 -10.62
N ASP A 39 -14.71 -27.58 -11.62
CA ASP A 39 -15.42 -27.88 -12.87
C ASP A 39 -15.21 -26.80 -13.94
N ALA A 40 -14.89 -27.26 -15.15
CA ALA A 40 -14.68 -26.46 -16.34
C ALA A 40 -16.02 -26.21 -17.06
N ASN A 41 -16.74 -25.16 -16.67
CA ASN A 41 -17.63 -24.34 -17.50
C ASN A 41 -18.57 -23.55 -16.58
N GLY A 42 -18.27 -22.28 -16.35
CA GLY A 42 -19.17 -21.37 -15.65
C GLY A 42 -18.77 -19.95 -15.97
N THR A 43 -19.68 -19.21 -16.60
CA THR A 43 -19.55 -17.78 -16.89
C THR A 43 -19.33 -17.01 -15.59
N SER A 44 -18.10 -16.56 -15.38
CA SER A 44 -17.69 -15.73 -14.25
C SER A 44 -18.34 -14.35 -14.35
N ALA A 45 -19.04 -13.94 -13.29
CA ALA A 45 -19.47 -12.56 -13.11
C ALA A 45 -18.22 -11.67 -13.03
N HIS A 46 -18.09 -10.76 -14.00
CA HIS A 46 -17.08 -9.71 -13.98
C HIS A 46 -17.46 -8.69 -12.90
N VAL A 47 -16.56 -8.44 -11.94
CA VAL A 47 -16.56 -7.19 -11.19
C VAL A 47 -15.73 -6.20 -12.03
N GLU A 48 -16.39 -5.31 -12.76
CA GLU A 48 -15.72 -4.16 -13.36
C GLU A 48 -15.11 -3.30 -12.22
N GLY A 49 -13.80 -3.05 -12.26
CA GLY A 49 -13.17 -2.09 -11.34
C GLY A 49 -12.57 -2.64 -10.03
N ALA A 50 -12.21 -3.93 -9.93
CA ALA A 50 -11.39 -4.39 -8.80
C ALA A 50 -10.04 -3.63 -8.79
N PRO A 51 -9.68 -2.95 -7.68
CA PRO A 51 -8.49 -2.12 -7.57
C PRO A 51 -7.34 -3.01 -7.15
N LEU A 52 -6.70 -3.67 -8.10
CA LEU A 52 -5.53 -3.18 -8.80
C LEU A 52 -5.12 -4.26 -9.82
N GLY A 53 -4.62 -3.81 -10.97
CA GLY A 53 -4.48 -4.65 -12.15
C GLY A 53 -3.54 -5.86 -11.97
N ARG A 54 -3.96 -6.97 -12.59
CA ARG A 54 -3.22 -8.18 -13.01
C ARG A 54 -1.77 -8.35 -12.52
N MET A 55 -1.49 -9.56 -12.04
CA MET A 55 -0.13 -10.10 -11.90
C MET A 55 0.69 -9.84 -13.19
N PRO A 56 1.98 -9.48 -13.12
CA PRO A 56 2.83 -9.38 -14.30
C PRO A 56 2.90 -10.74 -14.99
N GLU A 57 2.31 -10.85 -16.19
CA GLU A 57 2.63 -11.93 -17.11
C GLU A 57 4.03 -11.62 -17.65
N THR A 58 5.05 -12.31 -17.10
CA THR A 58 6.39 -12.49 -17.66
C THR A 58 6.91 -11.31 -18.51
N ALA A 59 7.75 -10.45 -17.92
CA ALA A 59 8.53 -9.48 -18.68
C ALA A 59 9.53 -10.21 -19.61
N HIS A 60 9.08 -10.53 -20.82
CA HIS A 60 9.92 -10.90 -21.94
C HIS A 60 9.74 -9.83 -23.03
N GLY A 61 10.61 -8.82 -23.02
CA GLY A 61 10.67 -7.72 -24.00
C GLY A 61 11.87 -6.82 -23.70
N PRO A 62 12.53 -6.21 -24.70
CA PRO A 62 13.97 -5.95 -24.67
C PRO A 62 14.36 -4.95 -23.58
N VAL A 63 15.33 -5.40 -22.79
CA VAL A 63 15.96 -4.70 -21.67
C VAL A 63 16.70 -3.48 -22.21
N GLY A 64 16.32 -2.28 -21.75
CA GLY A 64 17.23 -1.14 -21.73
C GLY A 64 18.36 -1.49 -20.76
N LEU A 65 19.57 -1.64 -21.30
CA LEU A 65 20.75 -2.13 -20.59
C LEU A 65 21.12 -1.23 -19.40
N GLU A 66 21.01 -1.73 -18.18
CA GLU A 66 21.94 -1.35 -17.11
C GLU A 66 23.13 -2.34 -17.12
N PRO A 67 24.38 -1.84 -16.96
CA PRO A 67 25.57 -2.67 -17.05
C PRO A 67 25.69 -3.64 -15.87
N PRO A 68 26.24 -4.86 -16.09
CA PRO A 68 26.41 -5.84 -15.03
C PRO A 68 27.67 -5.53 -14.22
N HIS A 69 27.51 -5.19 -12.95
CA HIS A 69 28.53 -5.50 -11.96
C HIS A 69 28.01 -6.65 -11.10
N ALA A 70 28.49 -7.85 -11.44
CA ALA A 70 28.25 -9.07 -10.71
C ALA A 70 28.91 -8.98 -9.33
N LEU A 71 28.10 -8.84 -8.29
CA LEU A 71 28.44 -9.29 -6.95
C LEU A 71 27.22 -10.05 -6.42
N PHE A 72 27.39 -11.37 -6.32
CA PHE A 72 26.90 -12.29 -5.28
C PHE A 72 26.58 -13.68 -5.84
N SER A 73 27.17 -14.69 -5.19
CA SER A 73 26.76 -16.10 -5.28
C SER A 73 25.34 -16.28 -4.75
N PRO A 74 24.59 -17.30 -5.18
CA PRO A 74 23.22 -17.53 -4.79
C PRO A 74 23.15 -17.91 -3.31
N ARG A 75 23.02 -16.92 -2.44
CA ARG A 75 22.23 -17.08 -1.23
C ARG A 75 20.84 -16.61 -1.61
N ALA A 76 19.97 -17.54 -1.98
CA ALA A 76 18.55 -17.27 -1.89
C ALA A 76 18.29 -16.85 -0.43
N ALA A 77 18.01 -15.59 -0.17
CA ALA A 77 17.61 -15.15 1.16
C ALA A 77 16.75 -13.91 0.99
N SER A 78 15.44 -14.13 0.91
CA SER A 78 14.49 -13.19 1.48
C SER A 78 14.69 -13.27 3.00
N PRO A 79 15.37 -12.33 3.68
CA PRO A 79 15.61 -12.41 5.12
C PRO A 79 14.31 -12.36 5.92
N ALA A 80 13.26 -11.75 5.37
CA ALA A 80 11.97 -11.71 6.02
C ALA A 80 11.29 -13.10 6.04
N LYS A 81 10.64 -13.38 7.16
CA LYS A 81 9.89 -14.61 7.44
C LYS A 81 8.42 -14.24 7.64
N PHE A 82 7.55 -15.09 7.11
CA PHE A 82 6.13 -15.04 7.38
C PHE A 82 5.88 -15.38 8.86
N VAL A 83 5.09 -14.55 9.54
CA VAL A 83 4.60 -14.81 10.90
C VAL A 83 3.20 -15.39 10.80
N GLU A 84 2.26 -14.62 10.25
CA GLU A 84 0.88 -15.06 10.04
C GLU A 84 0.14 -14.30 8.94
N TRP A 85 -1.05 -14.78 8.60
CA TRP A 85 -2.05 -13.98 7.90
C TRP A 85 -2.79 -13.15 8.94
N LEU A 86 -2.80 -11.83 8.80
CA LEU A 86 -3.57 -10.94 9.68
C LEU A 86 -5.04 -10.89 9.28
N THR A 87 -5.33 -11.06 7.99
CA THR A 87 -6.69 -10.98 7.44
C THR A 87 -7.00 -12.18 6.56
N GLY A 88 -8.30 -12.38 6.34
CA GLY A 88 -8.85 -13.36 5.42
C GLY A 88 -9.10 -14.73 6.06
N PRO A 89 -9.56 -15.71 5.26
CA PRO A 89 -9.98 -17.02 5.76
C PRO A 89 -8.83 -17.87 6.32
N ASN A 90 -7.58 -17.52 6.02
CA ASN A 90 -6.41 -18.22 6.52
C ASN A 90 -5.81 -17.57 7.78
N SER A 91 -6.41 -16.48 8.27
CA SER A 91 -5.96 -15.79 9.47
C SER A 91 -6.53 -16.42 10.74
N ASN A 92 -5.71 -16.45 11.81
CA ASN A 92 -6.19 -16.79 13.15
C ASN A 92 -7.24 -15.79 13.66
N ASN A 93 -7.21 -14.55 13.16
CA ASN A 93 -8.19 -13.53 13.46
C ASN A 93 -9.57 -13.79 12.81
N GLN A 94 -9.71 -14.79 11.93
CA GLN A 94 -10.98 -15.21 11.33
C GLN A 94 -11.83 -14.04 10.81
N THR A 95 -11.17 -13.11 10.11
CA THR A 95 -11.80 -11.85 9.73
C THR A 95 -13.05 -11.94 8.85
N PRO A 96 -13.26 -13.00 8.03
CA PRO A 96 -14.52 -13.12 7.30
C PRO A 96 -15.74 -13.26 8.22
N THR A 97 -15.61 -13.97 9.35
CA THR A 97 -16.74 -14.27 10.24
C THR A 97 -16.86 -13.31 11.41
N ARG A 98 -15.75 -12.69 11.84
CA ARG A 98 -15.74 -11.75 12.98
C ARG A 98 -15.94 -10.30 12.56
N PHE A 99 -15.57 -9.96 11.32
CA PHE A 99 -15.52 -8.58 10.85
C PHE A 99 -16.14 -8.39 9.46
N GLY A 100 -16.67 -9.44 8.84
CA GLY A 100 -17.19 -9.38 7.47
C GLY A 100 -16.10 -9.02 6.45
N MET A 101 -14.84 -9.36 6.72
CA MET A 101 -13.67 -9.03 5.90
C MET A 101 -13.08 -10.30 5.30
N SER A 102 -13.50 -10.67 4.09
CA SER A 102 -13.03 -11.85 3.36
C SER A 102 -11.75 -11.60 2.56
N GLY A 103 -11.57 -10.37 2.10
CA GLY A 103 -10.36 -9.87 1.44
C GLY A 103 -10.22 -8.37 1.63
N THR A 104 -8.99 -7.92 1.80
CA THR A 104 -8.64 -6.53 2.02
C THR A 104 -7.18 -6.28 1.66
N ASP A 105 -6.80 -5.03 1.49
CA ASP A 105 -5.45 -4.62 1.21
C ASP A 105 -4.93 -3.52 2.15
N LEU A 106 -3.65 -3.20 1.99
CA LEU A 106 -2.85 -2.35 2.85
C LEU A 106 -2.57 -2.99 4.22
N GLY A 107 -2.92 -2.32 5.32
CA GLY A 107 -2.48 -2.66 6.67
C GLY A 107 -1.61 -1.56 7.27
N ILE A 108 -1.98 -0.30 7.06
CA ILE A 108 -1.31 0.88 7.58
C ILE A 108 -1.46 0.86 9.10
N ILE A 109 -0.36 0.67 9.80
CA ILE A 109 -0.37 0.39 11.23
C ILE A 109 0.35 1.48 12.02
N TRP A 110 -0.24 1.93 13.12
CA TRP A 110 0.35 2.92 14.01
C TRP A 110 -0.13 2.72 15.46
N ASP A 111 0.64 3.23 16.42
CA ASP A 111 0.31 3.22 17.85
C ASP A 111 -0.69 4.34 18.15
N ASN A 112 -1.71 4.06 18.96
CA ASN A 112 -2.79 5.00 19.28
C ASN A 112 -2.39 6.15 20.23
N GLY A 113 -1.16 6.16 20.73
CA GLY A 113 -0.64 7.16 21.65
C GLY A 113 -1.20 7.05 23.07
N LYS A 114 -1.99 6.01 23.37
CA LYS A 114 -2.45 5.68 24.72
C LYS A 114 -1.43 4.76 25.42
N THR A 115 -1.58 4.60 26.73
CA THR A 115 -0.65 3.81 27.56
C THR A 115 -1.41 2.76 28.37
N ASP A 116 -0.65 1.86 29.00
CA ASP A 116 -1.17 0.84 29.91
C ASP A 116 -2.25 -0.03 29.22
N ASP A 117 -3.37 -0.30 29.87
CA ASP A 117 -4.42 -1.19 29.37
C ASP A 117 -5.20 -0.60 28.17
N GLU A 118 -5.00 0.67 27.83
CA GLU A 118 -5.61 1.33 26.67
C GLU A 118 -4.69 1.36 25.44
N GLN A 119 -3.43 0.91 25.57
CA GLN A 119 -2.48 0.93 24.48
C GLN A 119 -2.90 -0.08 23.40
N GLN A 120 -3.10 0.42 22.18
CA GLN A 120 -3.43 -0.39 21.01
C GLN A 120 -2.67 0.12 19.79
N VAL A 121 -2.41 -0.76 18.85
CA VAL A 121 -2.20 -0.38 17.46
C VAL A 121 -3.54 -0.27 16.75
N LEU A 122 -3.66 0.72 15.86
CA LEU A 122 -4.72 0.82 14.87
C LEU A 122 -4.16 0.41 13.51
N ILE A 123 -4.98 -0.26 12.71
CA ILE A 123 -4.62 -0.78 11.40
C ILE A 123 -5.69 -0.37 10.39
N ALA A 124 -5.37 0.58 9.52
CA ALA A 124 -6.24 1.00 8.43
C ALA A 124 -5.98 0.16 7.17
N TYR A 125 -7.05 -0.33 6.60
CA TYR A 125 -7.07 -1.08 5.36
C TYR A 125 -7.72 -0.29 4.24
N GLY A 126 -7.36 -0.61 3.00
CA GLY A 126 -7.98 -0.05 1.81
C GLY A 126 -9.23 -0.83 1.42
N ASP A 127 -9.37 -1.08 0.12
CA ASP A 127 -10.56 -1.69 -0.44
C ASP A 127 -10.83 -3.06 0.20
N THR A 128 -11.98 -3.18 0.84
CA THR A 128 -12.31 -4.29 1.74
C THR A 128 -13.62 -4.92 1.31
N PHE A 129 -13.61 -6.24 1.15
CA PHE A 129 -14.73 -7.04 0.67
C PHE A 129 -15.23 -8.00 1.73
N GLY A 130 -16.53 -8.29 1.73
CA GLY A 130 -17.19 -9.23 2.64
C GLY A 130 -17.77 -10.42 1.89
N ASP A 131 -19.08 -10.66 2.06
CA ASP A 131 -19.79 -11.70 1.33
C ASP A 131 -19.96 -11.32 -0.15
N CYS A 132 -19.11 -11.94 -0.97
CA CYS A 132 -19.10 -11.81 -2.41
C CYS A 132 -20.33 -12.40 -3.13
N SER A 133 -21.22 -13.10 -2.42
CA SER A 133 -22.49 -13.54 -2.98
C SER A 133 -23.58 -12.45 -2.93
N LEU A 134 -23.37 -11.39 -2.16
CA LEU A 134 -24.28 -10.26 -2.04
C LEU A 134 -24.00 -9.17 -3.09
N PRO A 135 -25.02 -8.37 -3.48
CA PRO A 135 -24.82 -7.24 -4.37
C PRO A 135 -23.72 -6.29 -3.86
N GLY A 136 -22.81 -5.92 -4.76
CA GLY A 136 -21.69 -5.04 -4.42
C GLY A 136 -20.59 -5.72 -3.58
N ASN A 137 -20.64 -7.04 -3.38
CA ASN A 137 -19.64 -7.85 -2.65
C ASN A 137 -19.38 -7.38 -1.21
N GLU A 138 -20.34 -6.64 -0.64
CA GLU A 138 -20.15 -5.88 0.58
C GLU A 138 -18.84 -5.06 0.56
N TRP A 139 -18.59 -4.32 -0.52
CA TRP A 139 -17.39 -3.52 -0.64
C TRP A 139 -17.46 -2.27 0.25
N ARG A 140 -16.37 -2.02 0.98
CA ARG A 140 -16.04 -0.79 1.71
C ARG A 140 -14.72 -0.24 1.16
N PHE A 141 -14.61 1.06 1.00
CA PHE A 141 -13.39 1.73 0.53
C PHE A 141 -12.23 1.59 1.52
N ASN A 142 -12.56 1.47 2.81
CA ASN A 142 -11.61 1.33 3.88
C ASN A 142 -12.29 0.67 5.09
N ALA A 143 -11.46 0.10 5.96
CA ALA A 143 -11.87 -0.48 7.24
C ALA A 143 -10.73 -0.31 8.26
N LEU A 144 -11.03 -0.49 9.53
CA LEU A 144 -10.06 -0.38 10.62
C LEU A 144 -10.09 -1.62 11.51
N MET A 145 -8.93 -2.08 11.96
CA MET A 145 -8.81 -3.00 13.10
C MET A 145 -7.97 -2.39 14.21
N ARG A 146 -8.15 -2.91 15.43
CA ARG A 146 -7.38 -2.56 16.63
C ARG A 146 -6.75 -3.81 17.24
N SER A 147 -5.58 -3.70 17.83
CA SER A 147 -4.98 -4.79 18.61
C SER A 147 -4.16 -4.24 19.77
N ALA A 148 -4.23 -4.89 20.92
CA ALA A 148 -3.37 -4.64 22.07
C ALA A 148 -2.24 -5.70 22.18
N ASP A 149 -2.13 -6.59 21.21
CA ASP A 149 -1.22 -7.74 21.29
C ASP A 149 0.22 -7.33 21.00
N THR A 150 1.09 -7.49 22.01
CA THR A 150 2.49 -7.09 21.94
C THR A 150 3.43 -8.24 21.58
N ASP A 151 3.00 -9.51 21.64
CA ASP A 151 3.87 -10.65 21.28
C ASP A 151 3.81 -10.94 19.78
N LEU A 152 4.46 -10.08 19.00
CA LEU A 152 4.47 -10.19 17.55
C LEU A 152 5.15 -11.46 17.01
N SER A 153 5.80 -12.25 17.88
CA SER A 153 6.54 -13.43 17.48
C SER A 153 5.68 -14.66 17.18
N ASP A 154 4.46 -14.71 17.73
CA ASP A 154 3.46 -15.75 17.49
C ASP A 154 2.23 -15.28 16.70
N GLY A 155 2.10 -13.98 16.48
CA GLY A 155 1.04 -13.35 15.71
C GLY A 155 0.69 -11.97 16.27
N MET A 156 -0.48 -11.47 15.93
CA MET A 156 -1.10 -10.27 16.47
C MET A 156 -2.61 -10.53 16.51
N ALA A 157 -3.10 -10.87 17.69
CA ALA A 157 -4.50 -11.13 17.93
C ALA A 157 -5.31 -9.82 17.88
N VAL A 158 -6.37 -9.82 17.07
CA VAL A 158 -7.39 -8.77 17.06
C VAL A 158 -8.51 -9.24 17.99
N PRO A 159 -8.91 -8.48 19.03
CA PRO A 159 -10.02 -8.83 19.93
C PRO A 159 -11.35 -8.83 19.18
N ASP A 160 -12.42 -9.37 19.77
CA ASP A 160 -13.73 -9.33 19.13
C ASP A 160 -14.20 -7.87 18.92
N PRO A 161 -14.98 -7.60 17.86
CA PRO A 161 -15.62 -6.30 17.74
C PRO A 161 -16.60 -6.11 18.91
N LEU A 162 -16.75 -4.86 19.32
CA LEU A 162 -17.67 -4.46 20.37
C LEU A 162 -18.58 -3.37 19.82
N THR A 163 -19.84 -3.36 20.24
CA THR A 163 -20.82 -2.37 19.81
C THR A 163 -20.93 -1.26 20.84
N GLU A 164 -21.55 -0.13 20.48
CA GLU A 164 -21.84 0.97 21.43
C GLU A 164 -22.70 0.55 22.65
N GLU A 165 -23.23 -0.67 22.72
CA GLU A 165 -23.89 -1.23 23.90
C GLU A 165 -22.90 -1.77 24.95
N ASP A 166 -21.63 -1.98 24.59
CA ASP A 166 -20.57 -2.48 25.44
C ASP A 166 -19.79 -1.32 26.10
N ASP A 167 -19.44 -1.46 27.38
CA ASP A 167 -18.79 -0.37 28.15
C ASP A 167 -17.42 0.06 27.57
N ASP A 168 -16.66 -0.88 26.99
CA ASP A 168 -15.30 -0.66 26.47
C ASP A 168 -15.24 -0.70 24.92
N TYR A 169 -16.32 -0.36 24.24
CA TYR A 169 -16.45 -0.58 22.79
C TYR A 169 -15.36 0.09 21.93
N LEU A 170 -14.80 1.22 22.40
CA LEU A 170 -13.69 1.91 21.75
C LEU A 170 -12.39 1.08 21.65
N PHE A 171 -12.30 -0.02 22.42
CA PHE A 171 -11.15 -0.93 22.44
C PHE A 171 -11.47 -2.30 21.82
N GLY A 172 -12.66 -2.48 21.27
CA GLY A 172 -13.02 -3.64 20.45
C GLY A 172 -12.18 -3.72 19.16
N GLY A 173 -12.12 -4.91 18.56
CA GLY A 173 -11.20 -5.19 17.45
C GLY A 173 -11.47 -4.40 16.16
N SER A 174 -12.64 -3.79 16.02
CA SER A 174 -13.00 -2.95 14.88
C SER A 174 -14.22 -2.08 15.21
N PRO A 175 -14.35 -0.89 14.59
CA PRO A 175 -15.59 -0.13 14.58
C PRO A 175 -16.72 -0.92 13.92
N VAL A 176 -17.80 -1.20 14.65
CA VAL A 176 -19.00 -1.92 14.17
C VAL A 176 -20.27 -1.22 14.63
N THR A 177 -21.42 -1.61 14.09
CA THR A 177 -22.72 -1.07 14.53
C THR A 177 -23.54 -2.13 15.27
N ILE A 178 -24.51 -1.69 16.07
CA ILE A 178 -25.45 -2.58 16.78
C ILE A 178 -26.18 -3.53 15.82
N ASP A 179 -26.56 -3.02 14.63
CA ASP A 179 -27.27 -3.80 13.62
C ASP A 179 -26.38 -4.82 12.90
N ARG A 180 -25.06 -4.63 12.92
CA ARG A 180 -24.08 -5.50 12.27
C ARG A 180 -22.82 -5.66 13.14
N PRO A 181 -22.92 -6.36 14.28
CA PRO A 181 -21.83 -6.47 15.26
C PRO A 181 -20.63 -7.29 14.74
N ASP A 182 -20.82 -8.06 13.67
CA ASP A 182 -19.81 -8.90 13.02
C ASP A 182 -19.28 -8.29 11.70
N PHE A 183 -19.43 -6.99 11.51
CA PHE A 183 -19.11 -6.30 10.26
C PHE A 183 -18.43 -4.94 10.50
N SER A 184 -17.14 -4.85 10.17
CA SER A 184 -16.40 -3.60 10.22
C SER A 184 -17.06 -2.53 9.34
N LYS A 185 -17.40 -1.39 9.92
CA LYS A 185 -17.96 -0.26 9.16
C LYS A 185 -16.86 0.43 8.34
N GLN A 186 -17.26 1.10 7.26
CA GLN A 186 -16.37 2.02 6.55
C GLN A 186 -16.08 3.22 7.46
N ILE A 187 -14.81 3.61 7.57
CA ILE A 187 -14.41 4.67 8.51
C ILE A 187 -14.32 6.05 7.86
N ILE A 188 -14.02 6.13 6.56
CA ILE A 188 -13.95 7.40 5.80
C ILE A 188 -14.79 7.24 4.54
N ASP A 189 -15.80 8.09 4.42
CA ASP A 189 -16.71 8.14 3.27
C ASP A 189 -16.17 9.01 2.12
N LYS A 190 -16.82 8.88 0.96
CA LYS A 190 -16.67 9.81 -0.16
C LYS A 190 -17.13 11.20 0.24
N LEU A 191 -16.42 12.21 -0.25
CA LEU A 191 -16.74 13.61 0.07
C LEU A 191 -17.66 14.25 -0.96
N GLY A 192 -17.76 13.67 -2.16
CA GLY A 192 -18.61 14.22 -3.22
C GLY A 192 -18.12 15.56 -3.77
N LEU A 193 -16.83 15.88 -3.61
CA LEU A 193 -16.20 17.12 -4.10
C LEU A 193 -15.83 17.05 -5.58
N ALA A 194 -15.82 15.86 -6.17
CA ALA A 194 -15.50 15.62 -7.57
C ALA A 194 -16.62 14.83 -8.27
N PRO A 195 -16.81 14.98 -9.60
CA PRO A 195 -17.84 14.25 -10.33
C PRO A 195 -17.70 12.73 -10.24
N THR A 196 -16.45 12.25 -10.15
CA THR A 196 -16.12 10.84 -9.94
C THR A 196 -15.15 10.73 -8.77
N GLU A 197 -15.56 9.98 -7.77
CA GLU A 197 -14.70 9.49 -6.70
C GLU A 197 -14.92 7.99 -6.67
N PHE A 198 -13.93 7.21 -7.11
CA PHE A 198 -14.06 5.76 -7.27
C PHE A 198 -14.01 5.06 -5.91
N THR A 199 -12.99 5.38 -5.12
CA THR A 199 -12.77 4.88 -3.76
C THR A 199 -11.96 5.91 -2.95
N VAL A 200 -11.91 5.72 -1.63
CA VAL A 200 -11.19 6.53 -0.65
C VAL A 200 -10.22 5.64 0.10
N ILE A 201 -8.92 5.83 -0.11
CA ILE A 201 -7.89 4.89 0.34
C ILE A 201 -6.97 5.55 1.36
N PRO A 202 -6.89 5.03 2.60
CA PRO A 202 -5.87 5.41 3.56
C PRO A 202 -4.47 5.20 2.98
N THR A 203 -3.54 6.08 3.32
CA THR A 203 -2.14 6.02 2.84
C THR A 203 -1.14 6.10 3.98
N ALA A 204 -1.47 6.80 5.06
CA ALA A 204 -0.68 6.86 6.29
C ALA A 204 -1.60 7.05 7.50
N GLY A 205 -1.14 6.62 8.67
CA GLY A 205 -1.80 6.83 9.95
C GLY A 205 -0.79 7.22 11.02
N ILE A 206 -1.17 8.11 11.94
CA ILE A 206 -0.34 8.49 13.08
C ILE A 206 -1.17 9.03 14.25
N ALA A 207 -0.67 8.90 15.48
CA ALA A 207 -1.21 9.59 16.64
C ALA A 207 -0.36 10.82 17.02
N VAL A 208 -1.00 11.96 17.27
CA VAL A 208 -0.43 13.10 17.99
C VAL A 208 -1.18 13.26 19.31
N GLY A 209 -0.46 13.11 20.43
CA GLY A 209 -1.11 12.80 21.69
C GLY A 209 -1.92 11.49 21.54
N THR A 210 -3.20 11.54 21.88
CA THR A 210 -4.15 10.42 21.70
C THR A 210 -5.12 10.65 20.53
N THR A 211 -4.94 11.72 19.76
CA THR A 211 -5.75 12.00 18.55
C THR A 211 -5.13 11.29 17.37
N GLN A 212 -5.97 10.60 16.60
CA GLN A 212 -5.58 9.80 15.45
C GLN A 212 -5.76 10.62 14.17
N TYR A 213 -4.82 10.47 13.25
CA TYR A 213 -4.83 11.13 11.94
C TYR A 213 -4.59 10.11 10.84
N ILE A 214 -5.41 10.13 9.79
CA ILE A 214 -5.20 9.33 8.57
C ILE A 214 -5.03 10.28 7.40
N ASN A 215 -3.91 10.17 6.68
CA ASN A 215 -3.83 10.72 5.33
C ASN A 215 -4.50 9.74 4.37
N PHE A 216 -5.44 10.19 3.55
CA PHE A 216 -6.07 9.36 2.54
C PHE A 216 -6.01 10.03 1.16
N MET A 217 -6.22 9.23 0.12
CA MET A 217 -6.38 9.68 -1.25
C MET A 217 -7.80 9.43 -1.75
N SER A 218 -8.36 10.43 -2.45
CA SER A 218 -9.57 10.32 -3.25
C SER A 218 -9.19 9.84 -4.64
N VAL A 219 -9.50 8.58 -4.98
CA VAL A 219 -9.13 7.99 -6.28
C VAL A 219 -10.14 8.42 -7.34
N LYS A 220 -9.65 9.03 -8.42
CA LYS A 220 -10.47 9.46 -9.57
C LYS A 220 -10.78 8.28 -10.49
N GLU A 221 -9.74 7.57 -10.91
CA GLU A 221 -9.85 6.38 -11.76
C GLU A 221 -8.60 5.49 -11.65
N TRP A 222 -8.80 4.19 -11.91
CA TRP A 222 -7.73 3.21 -12.01
C TRP A 222 -7.18 3.15 -13.44
N GLY A 223 -5.85 3.16 -13.56
CA GLY A 223 -5.14 2.93 -14.80
C GLY A 223 -4.58 1.50 -14.91
N PRO A 224 -3.54 1.30 -15.74
CA PRO A 224 -2.78 0.05 -15.74
C PRO A 224 -2.23 -0.32 -14.36
N PRO A 225 -1.82 -1.59 -14.12
CA PRO A 225 -1.26 -2.01 -12.84
C PRO A 225 -0.21 -1.05 -12.27
N GLY A 226 -0.44 -0.57 -11.04
CA GLY A 226 0.44 0.39 -10.37
C GLY A 226 0.33 1.85 -10.86
N GLN A 227 -0.74 2.19 -11.61
CA GLN A 227 -1.05 3.54 -12.06
C GLN A 227 -2.52 3.87 -11.75
N TRP A 228 -2.75 5.04 -11.18
CA TRP A 228 -4.08 5.63 -10.93
C TRP A 228 -3.93 7.14 -10.84
N THR A 229 -5.03 7.85 -11.00
CA THR A 229 -5.12 9.29 -10.78
C THR A 229 -5.99 9.57 -9.58
N THR A 230 -5.72 10.70 -8.93
CA THR A 230 -6.43 11.14 -7.72
C THR A 230 -7.16 12.44 -7.98
N ASN A 231 -8.24 12.69 -7.25
CA ASN A 231 -8.82 14.03 -7.17
C ASN A 231 -8.02 14.86 -6.16
N PHE A 232 -7.73 14.30 -5.00
CA PHE A 232 -6.97 14.97 -3.95
C PHE A 232 -6.46 13.96 -2.92
N SER A 233 -5.59 14.43 -2.04
CA SER A 233 -5.39 13.84 -0.71
C SER A 233 -5.87 14.79 0.38
N ALA A 234 -6.21 14.23 1.54
CA ALA A 234 -6.64 14.99 2.72
C ALA A 234 -6.35 14.21 4.00
N ILE A 235 -6.55 14.86 5.15
CA ILE A 235 -6.36 14.29 6.49
C ILE A 235 -7.73 14.11 7.15
N ALA A 236 -7.99 12.91 7.64
CA ALA A 236 -9.10 12.60 8.53
C ALA A 236 -8.61 12.52 9.98
N VAL A 237 -9.47 12.91 10.94
CA VAL A 237 -9.17 13.03 12.36
C VAL A 237 -10.15 12.19 13.16
N SER A 238 -9.66 11.52 14.21
CA SER A 238 -10.48 10.81 15.19
C SER A 238 -9.95 11.06 16.61
N ASP A 239 -10.85 11.42 17.53
CA ASP A 239 -10.57 11.62 18.95
C ASP A 239 -11.10 10.46 19.83
N ASP A 240 -11.72 9.46 19.23
CA ASP A 240 -12.38 8.33 19.87
C ASP A 240 -11.73 6.97 19.50
N ASN A 241 -10.40 6.95 19.49
CA ASN A 241 -9.60 5.75 19.19
C ASN A 241 -9.95 5.11 17.82
N GLY A 242 -10.26 5.94 16.82
CA GLY A 242 -10.55 5.49 15.45
C GLY A 242 -11.96 4.97 15.23
N GLU A 243 -12.90 5.23 16.15
CA GLU A 243 -14.28 4.76 16.03
C GLU A 243 -15.08 5.58 15.01
N ASN A 244 -14.92 6.90 15.04
CA ASN A 244 -15.52 7.83 14.09
C ASN A 244 -14.46 8.81 13.57
N TRP A 245 -14.63 9.26 12.33
CA TRP A 245 -13.65 10.09 11.65
C TRP A 245 -14.31 11.26 10.94
N ASP A 246 -13.73 12.44 11.13
CA ASP A 246 -14.08 13.66 10.41
C ASP A 246 -12.95 14.05 9.47
N VAL A 247 -13.27 14.45 8.24
CA VAL A 247 -12.26 14.97 7.31
C VAL A 247 -12.04 16.45 7.56
N ASP A 248 -10.77 16.83 7.72
CA ASP A 248 -10.40 18.23 7.75
C ASP A 248 -10.28 18.76 6.32
N PHE A 249 -11.29 19.52 5.90
CA PHE A 249 -11.38 20.08 4.54
C PHE A 249 -10.29 21.11 4.24
N ASP A 250 -9.69 21.76 5.25
CA ASP A 250 -8.58 22.70 5.05
C ASP A 250 -7.28 21.98 4.66
N THR A 251 -7.24 20.64 4.81
CA THR A 251 -6.09 19.80 4.45
C THR A 251 -6.15 19.22 3.03
N ILE A 252 -7.15 19.60 2.23
CA ILE A 252 -7.31 19.12 0.85
C ILE A 252 -6.16 19.60 -0.05
N ARG A 253 -5.47 18.62 -0.66
CA ARG A 253 -4.43 18.81 -1.66
C ARG A 253 -4.91 18.33 -3.01
N ALA A 254 -5.52 19.23 -3.78
CA ALA A 254 -5.91 18.97 -5.17
C ALA A 254 -4.72 18.45 -6.00
N ASP A 255 -4.94 17.40 -6.79
CA ASP A 255 -3.89 16.76 -7.62
C ASP A 255 -3.57 17.57 -8.88
N GLU A 256 -4.55 18.26 -9.47
CA GLU A 256 -4.38 19.04 -10.69
C GLU A 256 -5.26 20.30 -10.73
N THR A 257 -4.90 21.27 -11.57
CA THR A 257 -5.66 22.53 -11.72
C THR A 257 -7.08 22.29 -12.22
N GLY A 258 -8.07 22.81 -11.48
CA GLY A 258 -9.47 22.79 -11.89
C GLY A 258 -10.15 21.43 -11.78
N ASN A 259 -9.60 20.51 -10.97
CA ASN A 259 -10.26 19.23 -10.71
C ASN A 259 -11.34 19.30 -9.61
N LEU A 260 -11.29 20.33 -8.76
CA LEU A 260 -12.23 20.61 -7.69
C LEU A 260 -12.74 22.04 -7.85
N ASP A 261 -14.05 22.24 -7.67
CA ASP A 261 -14.69 23.54 -7.89
C ASP A 261 -14.34 24.56 -6.78
N ASP A 262 -14.21 24.10 -5.54
CA ASP A 262 -14.02 24.94 -4.34
C ASP A 262 -12.57 24.96 -3.82
N TYR A 263 -11.64 24.25 -4.47
CA TYR A 263 -10.25 24.10 -4.01
C TYR A 263 -9.25 24.44 -5.11
N ASP A 264 -8.43 25.46 -4.83
CA ASP A 264 -7.34 25.84 -5.73
C ASP A 264 -6.21 24.82 -5.71
N TYR A 265 -5.66 24.54 -6.90
CA TYR A 265 -4.44 23.74 -7.01
C TYR A 265 -3.21 24.54 -6.58
N VAL A 266 -2.49 24.04 -5.56
CA VAL A 266 -1.16 24.52 -5.17
C VAL A 266 -0.10 23.66 -5.85
N ALA A 267 0.81 24.30 -6.59
CA ALA A 267 1.88 23.61 -7.29
C ALA A 267 2.69 22.70 -6.34
N GLY A 268 2.84 21.43 -6.70
CA GLY A 268 3.58 20.45 -5.90
C GLY A 268 2.69 19.56 -5.02
N ASN A 269 1.43 19.92 -4.79
CA ASN A 269 0.46 19.06 -4.08
C ASN A 269 0.31 17.68 -4.72
N ASN A 270 0.46 17.62 -6.05
CA ASN A 270 0.47 16.39 -6.84
C ASN A 270 1.64 15.42 -6.47
N ASN A 271 2.58 15.84 -5.62
CA ASN A 271 3.63 14.97 -5.08
C ASN A 271 3.37 14.48 -3.65
N PHE A 272 2.20 14.80 -3.08
CA PHE A 272 1.78 14.44 -1.72
C PHE A 272 0.38 13.80 -1.73
N GLN A 273 0.06 13.06 -2.79
CA GLN A 273 -1.22 12.36 -2.94
C GLN A 273 -1.27 11.08 -2.12
N MET A 274 -0.11 10.42 -1.94
CA MET A 274 0.07 9.36 -0.95
C MET A 274 1.12 9.81 0.06
N ALA A 275 1.01 9.31 1.28
CA ALA A 275 1.89 9.71 2.38
C ALA A 275 2.50 8.50 3.10
N ALA A 276 3.58 8.75 3.84
CA ALA A 276 3.98 7.99 5.01
C ALA A 276 4.30 8.99 6.13
N TYR A 277 3.84 8.71 7.35
CA TYR A 277 4.10 9.55 8.52
C TYR A 277 5.16 8.95 9.43
N VAL A 278 6.01 9.81 10.00
CA VAL A 278 6.90 9.47 11.12
C VAL A 278 7.03 10.67 12.05
N LYS A 279 6.87 10.43 13.36
CA LYS A 279 7.01 11.46 14.39
C LYS A 279 8.41 11.40 15.00
N ARG A 280 9.09 12.53 15.10
CA ARG A 280 10.36 12.67 15.83
C ARG A 280 10.67 14.13 16.15
N ASP A 281 11.30 14.37 17.29
CA ASP A 281 11.87 15.67 17.67
C ASP A 281 10.85 16.84 17.64
N GLY A 282 9.58 16.55 17.98
CA GLY A 282 8.48 17.52 17.99
C GLY A 282 7.82 17.78 16.63
N TYR A 283 8.26 17.08 15.58
CA TYR A 283 7.71 17.17 14.23
C TYR A 283 7.00 15.88 13.82
N VAL A 284 5.98 16.05 12.98
CA VAL A 284 5.48 15.01 12.09
C VAL A 284 6.13 15.21 10.72
N TYR A 285 6.91 14.24 10.28
CA TYR A 285 7.44 14.18 8.93
C TYR A 285 6.46 13.45 8.01
N THR A 286 6.21 14.05 6.85
CA THR A 286 5.34 13.48 5.80
C THR A 286 6.18 13.19 4.57
N PHE A 287 6.33 11.91 4.25
CA PHE A 287 6.91 11.50 2.98
C PHE A 287 5.81 11.40 1.92
N GLY A 288 5.82 12.33 0.97
CA GLY A 288 4.83 12.38 -0.11
C GLY A 288 5.30 11.67 -1.38
N THR A 289 4.38 10.98 -2.05
CA THR A 289 4.52 10.59 -3.45
C THR A 289 3.35 11.09 -4.30
N PRO A 290 3.53 11.20 -5.63
CA PRO A 290 2.42 11.28 -6.57
C PRO A 290 1.49 10.06 -6.48
N SER A 291 0.33 10.16 -7.13
CA SER A 291 -0.55 9.02 -7.33
C SER A 291 0.16 7.90 -8.12
N GLY A 292 -0.14 6.65 -7.76
CA GLY A 292 0.48 5.49 -8.37
C GLY A 292 1.88 5.15 -7.84
N ARG A 293 2.45 4.09 -8.39
CA ARG A 293 3.72 3.48 -7.92
C ARG A 293 4.95 3.91 -8.72
N GLN A 294 4.87 5.04 -9.40
CA GLN A 294 5.87 5.47 -10.39
C GLN A 294 6.72 6.65 -9.91
N GLY A 295 6.28 7.35 -8.87
CA GLY A 295 6.89 8.57 -8.38
C GLY A 295 8.13 8.36 -7.52
N ALA A 296 8.81 9.46 -7.24
CA ALA A 296 9.84 9.55 -6.20
C ALA A 296 9.19 10.04 -4.90
N ALA A 297 9.84 9.79 -3.76
CA ALA A 297 9.40 10.35 -2.48
C ALA A 297 10.08 11.70 -2.20
N ARG A 298 9.29 12.61 -1.62
CA ARG A 298 9.71 13.92 -1.10
C ARG A 298 9.35 14.00 0.36
N VAL A 299 10.00 14.87 1.13
CA VAL A 299 9.70 15.02 2.57
C VAL A 299 9.30 16.44 2.91
N ALA A 300 8.24 16.54 3.70
CA ALA A 300 7.82 17.73 4.42
C ALA A 300 7.86 17.43 5.92
N ARG A 301 7.83 18.47 6.75
CA ARG A 301 7.63 18.36 8.20
C ARG A 301 6.72 19.47 8.69
N VAL A 302 6.08 19.24 9.82
CA VAL A 302 5.22 20.21 10.51
C VAL A 302 5.35 19.96 12.02
N ASN A 303 5.19 20.99 12.85
CA ASN A 303 5.09 20.72 14.29
C ASN A 303 3.89 19.82 14.56
N GLU A 304 4.00 18.96 15.56
CA GLU A 304 2.92 18.05 15.93
C GLU A 304 1.56 18.76 16.15
N THR A 305 1.57 19.94 16.74
CA THR A 305 0.35 20.73 17.02
C THR A 305 -0.31 21.33 15.78
N ASP A 306 0.43 21.42 14.68
CA ASP A 306 0.03 22.16 13.48
C ASP A 306 -0.25 21.17 12.32
N ILE A 307 -0.42 19.87 12.61
CA ILE A 307 -0.59 18.81 11.59
C ILE A 307 -1.75 19.06 10.60
N LEU A 308 -2.75 19.85 11.00
CA LEU A 308 -3.89 20.21 10.15
C LEU A 308 -3.69 21.55 9.40
N ASP A 309 -2.64 22.32 9.69
CA ASP A 309 -2.37 23.59 9.01
C ASP A 309 -1.34 23.41 7.89
N LEU A 310 -1.82 23.30 6.65
CA LEU A 310 -0.96 23.13 5.48
C LEU A 310 0.02 24.30 5.24
N ALA A 311 -0.27 25.50 5.76
CA ALA A 311 0.63 26.65 5.61
C ALA A 311 1.87 26.56 6.52
N GLU A 312 1.80 25.76 7.59
CA GLU A 312 2.91 25.54 8.53
C GLU A 312 3.83 24.38 8.10
N TYR A 313 3.45 23.61 7.07
CA TYR A 313 4.31 22.57 6.53
C TYR A 313 5.57 23.17 5.89
N GLU A 314 6.73 22.66 6.30
CA GLU A 314 8.01 22.99 5.70
C GLU A 314 8.51 21.86 4.80
N TYR A 315 8.92 22.20 3.58
CA TYR A 315 9.28 21.26 2.53
C TYR A 315 10.79 21.27 2.26
N TRP A 316 11.41 20.09 2.20
CA TRP A 316 12.86 20.00 1.98
C TRP A 316 13.27 20.36 0.55
N ASN A 317 14.02 21.44 0.38
CA ASN A 317 14.43 21.96 -0.93
C ASN A 317 15.81 21.48 -1.41
N GLY A 318 16.45 20.57 -0.67
CA GLY A 318 17.81 20.07 -0.97
C GLY A 318 18.92 20.77 -0.19
N SER A 319 18.64 21.93 0.41
CA SER A 319 19.60 22.69 1.24
C SER A 319 19.02 23.16 2.58
N GLY A 320 17.69 23.28 2.67
CA GLY A 320 16.95 23.70 3.85
C GLY A 320 15.46 23.39 3.72
N TRP A 321 14.69 23.91 4.66
CA TRP A 321 13.24 23.76 4.72
C TRP A 321 12.55 25.04 4.24
N THR A 322 11.58 24.90 3.33
CA THR A 322 10.77 26.00 2.80
C THR A 322 9.33 25.86 3.30
N GLN A 323 8.86 26.81 4.10
CA GLN A 323 7.50 26.81 4.62
C GLN A 323 6.47 27.11 3.52
N GLY A 324 5.34 26.39 3.52
CA GLY A 324 4.14 26.68 2.72
C GLY A 324 4.28 26.49 1.21
N ASP A 325 5.38 25.90 0.72
CA ASP A 325 5.62 25.70 -0.71
C ASP A 325 5.95 24.23 -1.05
N PRO A 326 4.93 23.40 -1.36
CA PRO A 326 5.14 22.02 -1.77
C PRO A 326 5.93 21.87 -3.08
N SER A 327 5.98 22.90 -3.94
CA SER A 327 6.74 22.85 -5.19
C SER A 327 8.25 22.91 -4.98
N ALA A 328 8.70 23.41 -3.83
CA ALA A 328 10.11 23.47 -3.46
C ALA A 328 10.70 22.07 -3.14
N ALA A 329 9.85 21.09 -2.83
CA ALA A 329 10.27 19.78 -2.35
C ALA A 329 11.05 18.99 -3.42
N VAL A 330 12.30 18.63 -3.10
CA VAL A 330 13.15 17.78 -3.97
C VAL A 330 13.02 16.31 -3.62
N ASN A 331 13.34 15.45 -4.59
CA ASN A 331 13.32 14.00 -4.38
C ASN A 331 14.38 13.59 -3.34
N VAL A 332 13.96 12.89 -2.29
CA VAL A 332 14.85 12.33 -1.25
C VAL A 332 15.04 10.82 -1.40
N ILE A 333 14.02 10.10 -1.90
CA ILE A 333 14.14 8.71 -2.34
C ILE A 333 13.82 8.66 -3.83
N PRO A 334 14.73 8.16 -4.69
CA PRO A 334 14.50 8.14 -6.14
C PRO A 334 13.35 7.21 -6.51
N ALA A 335 12.66 7.56 -7.58
CA ALA A 335 11.64 6.72 -8.18
C ALA A 335 12.23 5.34 -8.55
N ARG A 336 11.45 4.25 -8.46
CA ARG A 336 10.01 4.18 -8.19
C ARG A 336 9.74 3.82 -6.73
N VAL A 337 9.01 4.69 -6.03
CA VAL A 337 8.48 4.44 -4.70
C VAL A 337 6.99 4.13 -4.84
N SER A 338 6.54 3.07 -4.17
CA SER A 338 5.14 2.66 -4.11
C SER A 338 4.56 3.05 -2.74
N GLU A 339 3.49 2.40 -2.31
CA GLU A 339 3.01 2.47 -0.93
C GLU A 339 4.20 2.22 0.04
N MET A 340 4.39 3.13 1.00
CA MET A 340 5.60 3.22 1.81
C MET A 340 5.28 3.41 3.29
N SER A 341 6.18 2.94 4.15
CA SER A 341 6.26 3.32 5.55
C SER A 341 7.67 3.79 5.91
N VAL A 342 7.76 4.69 6.89
CA VAL A 342 9.02 5.18 7.44
C VAL A 342 8.95 5.15 8.95
N GLN A 343 10.00 4.66 9.61
CA GLN A 343 10.09 4.66 11.07
C GLN A 343 11.52 4.90 11.52
N TRP A 344 11.71 5.57 12.65
CA TRP A 344 12.99 5.57 13.35
C TRP A 344 13.18 4.26 14.12
N ASN A 345 14.31 3.60 13.92
CA ASN A 345 14.67 2.40 14.67
C ASN A 345 15.82 2.71 15.64
N GLU A 346 15.54 2.54 16.94
CA GLU A 346 16.51 2.86 18.01
C GLU A 346 17.72 1.92 18.02
N PHE A 347 17.56 0.67 17.60
CA PHE A 347 18.68 -0.28 17.53
C PHE A 347 19.72 0.13 16.48
N LEU A 348 19.29 0.52 15.28
CA LEU A 348 20.19 1.01 14.24
C LEU A 348 20.63 2.46 14.47
N GLY A 349 19.84 3.24 15.21
CA GLY A 349 19.98 4.69 15.27
C GLY A 349 19.79 5.33 13.90
N LYS A 350 18.82 4.82 13.13
CA LYS A 350 18.54 5.25 11.74
C LYS A 350 17.05 5.23 11.45
N TYR A 351 16.65 6.04 10.47
CA TYR A 351 15.38 5.89 9.78
C TYR A 351 15.42 4.68 8.87
N ILE A 352 14.33 3.92 8.86
CA ILE A 352 14.06 2.80 7.96
C ILE A 352 12.89 3.21 7.07
N ALA A 353 13.02 3.01 5.76
CA ALA A 353 11.90 3.10 4.82
C ALA A 353 11.66 1.73 4.19
N LEU A 354 10.39 1.27 4.19
CA LEU A 354 9.96 0.09 3.45
C LEU A 354 9.00 0.48 2.34
N TYR A 355 9.22 -0.05 1.13
CA TYR A 355 8.29 0.07 0.01
C TYR A 355 8.49 -1.09 -0.97
N THR A 356 7.59 -1.27 -1.93
CA THR A 356 7.77 -2.25 -3.01
C THR A 356 8.40 -1.61 -4.26
N ASN A 357 9.46 -2.22 -4.77
CA ASN A 357 10.15 -1.71 -5.96
C ASN A 357 9.49 -2.18 -7.28
N SER A 358 10.07 -1.76 -8.41
CA SER A 358 9.60 -2.14 -9.76
C SER A 358 9.65 -3.63 -10.08
N LEU A 359 10.39 -4.43 -9.29
CA LEU A 359 10.45 -5.89 -9.41
C LEU A 359 9.37 -6.60 -8.58
N GLY A 360 8.48 -5.86 -7.91
CA GLY A 360 7.47 -6.42 -7.01
C GLY A 360 8.07 -6.98 -5.71
N SER A 361 9.24 -6.52 -5.31
CA SER A 361 9.94 -6.95 -4.10
C SER A 361 9.88 -5.85 -3.03
N VAL A 362 9.68 -6.22 -1.76
CA VAL A 362 9.79 -5.29 -0.63
C VAL A 362 11.27 -4.99 -0.41
N VAL A 363 11.60 -3.70 -0.41
CA VAL A 363 12.94 -3.20 -0.19
C VAL A 363 13.00 -2.33 1.06
N LEU A 364 14.18 -2.32 1.68
CA LEU A 364 14.54 -1.51 2.83
C LEU A 364 15.55 -0.45 2.42
N ARG A 365 15.44 0.76 2.97
CA ARG A 365 16.48 1.80 2.92
C ARG A 365 16.73 2.36 4.31
N LEU A 366 17.95 2.84 4.54
CA LEU A 366 18.38 3.47 5.78
C LEU A 366 18.80 4.92 5.56
N ALA A 367 18.56 5.80 6.53
CA ALA A 367 19.08 7.16 6.55
C ALA A 367 19.33 7.67 7.98
N ASP A 368 20.30 8.57 8.14
CA ASP A 368 20.55 9.25 9.42
C ASP A 368 19.56 10.40 9.69
N GLN A 369 18.90 10.90 8.64
CA GLN A 369 17.97 12.02 8.65
C GLN A 369 16.78 11.72 7.72
N PRO A 370 15.59 12.28 7.96
CA PRO A 370 14.40 12.05 7.10
C PRO A 370 14.64 12.41 5.63
N GLN A 371 15.38 13.51 5.39
CA GLN A 371 15.74 13.98 4.06
C GLN A 371 16.92 13.22 3.42
N GLY A 372 17.45 12.20 4.10
CA GLY A 372 18.59 11.41 3.63
C GLY A 372 19.96 12.02 3.98
N PRO A 373 21.03 11.58 3.30
CA PRO A 373 21.02 10.66 2.16
C PRO A 373 20.50 9.27 2.55
N TRP A 374 19.66 8.70 1.70
CA TRP A 374 19.15 7.33 1.86
C TRP A 374 20.11 6.32 1.22
N SER A 375 20.29 5.16 1.87
CA SER A 375 21.07 4.05 1.34
C SER A 375 20.49 3.53 0.02
N ASP A 376 21.25 2.70 -0.68
CA ASP A 376 20.71 1.86 -1.75
C ASP A 376 19.57 0.98 -1.22
N ALA A 377 18.65 0.60 -2.11
CA ALA A 377 17.52 -0.26 -1.78
C ALA A 377 17.97 -1.71 -1.61
N GLU A 378 17.73 -2.30 -0.44
CA GLU A 378 18.03 -3.69 -0.14
C GLU A 378 16.76 -4.55 -0.15
N PRO A 379 16.63 -5.55 -1.03
CA PRO A 379 15.48 -6.45 -1.02
C PRO A 379 15.42 -7.32 0.24
N ILE A 380 14.37 -7.15 1.04
CA ILE A 380 14.10 -7.99 2.22
C ILE A 380 13.02 -9.03 1.99
N MET A 381 12.16 -8.82 0.97
CA MET A 381 11.27 -9.83 0.40
C MET A 381 11.30 -9.80 -1.11
N THR A 382 11.69 -10.90 -1.74
CA THR A 382 11.73 -10.97 -3.21
C THR A 382 10.46 -11.56 -3.78
N ALA A 383 10.01 -11.05 -4.93
CA ALA A 383 8.85 -11.57 -5.66
C ALA A 383 9.00 -13.06 -6.04
N THR A 384 10.23 -13.54 -6.19
CA THR A 384 10.52 -14.97 -6.46
C THR A 384 10.33 -15.84 -5.23
N ALA A 385 10.78 -15.39 -4.06
CA ALA A 385 10.59 -16.13 -2.81
C ALA A 385 9.13 -16.08 -2.32
N PHE A 386 8.45 -14.97 -2.58
CA PHE A 386 7.05 -14.74 -2.20
C PHE A 386 6.23 -14.38 -3.45
N PRO A 387 5.83 -15.36 -4.26
CA PRO A 387 5.08 -15.11 -5.50
C PRO A 387 3.67 -14.63 -5.20
N GLY A 388 3.00 -14.05 -6.20
CA GLY A 388 1.61 -13.60 -6.07
C GLY A 388 1.47 -12.15 -5.63
N GLY A 389 2.49 -11.31 -5.91
CA GLY A 389 2.45 -9.85 -5.88
C GLY A 389 2.45 -9.24 -4.48
N LEU A 390 3.62 -8.90 -3.98
CA LEU A 390 3.77 -8.13 -2.74
C LEU A 390 3.54 -6.64 -3.01
N TYR A 391 2.93 -5.94 -2.07
CA TYR A 391 2.81 -4.48 -2.09
C TYR A 391 2.49 -3.94 -0.69
N ALA A 392 2.62 -2.63 -0.54
CA ALA A 392 2.23 -1.88 0.66
C ALA A 392 2.78 -2.43 1.99
N PRO A 393 4.13 -2.45 2.15
CA PRO A 393 4.74 -2.81 3.42
C PRO A 393 4.61 -1.67 4.44
N TYR A 394 3.99 -1.93 5.61
CA TYR A 394 3.91 -0.96 6.71
C TYR A 394 4.60 -1.47 7.97
N ILE A 395 5.63 -0.75 8.44
CA ILE A 395 6.37 -1.11 9.63
C ILE A 395 5.46 -1.06 10.86
N HIS A 396 5.47 -2.12 11.66
CA HIS A 396 4.74 -2.19 12.92
C HIS A 396 5.42 -1.26 13.95
N PRO A 397 4.68 -0.34 14.60
CA PRO A 397 5.25 0.68 15.48
C PRO A 397 6.02 0.08 16.67
N TRP A 398 5.55 -1.06 17.20
CA TRP A 398 6.19 -1.81 18.29
C TRP A 398 7.32 -2.75 17.83
N SER A 399 7.88 -2.52 16.64
CA SER A 399 9.15 -3.17 16.25
C SER A 399 10.28 -2.67 17.15
N GLU A 400 10.92 -3.58 17.88
CA GLU A 400 11.95 -3.25 18.86
C GLU A 400 13.26 -4.01 18.63
N GLY A 401 14.36 -3.41 19.09
CA GLY A 401 15.69 -4.02 18.95
C GLY A 401 16.02 -4.32 17.50
N SER A 402 16.57 -5.51 17.28
CA SER A 402 16.90 -5.99 15.94
C SER A 402 15.69 -6.55 15.18
N ASP A 403 14.52 -6.70 15.79
CA ASP A 403 13.36 -7.30 15.12
C ASP A 403 12.48 -6.22 14.48
N LEU A 404 12.34 -6.31 13.16
CA LEU A 404 11.46 -5.45 12.39
C LEU A 404 10.25 -6.24 11.94
N TYR A 405 9.10 -5.96 12.55
CA TYR A 405 7.81 -6.48 12.15
C TYR A 405 7.13 -5.49 11.20
N PHE A 406 6.41 -6.00 10.22
CA PHE A 406 5.72 -5.17 9.24
C PHE A 406 4.59 -5.94 8.58
N THR A 407 3.52 -5.24 8.22
CA THR A 407 2.44 -5.78 7.42
C THR A 407 2.84 -5.76 5.94
N VAL A 408 2.33 -6.70 5.13
CA VAL A 408 2.48 -6.69 3.66
C VAL A 408 1.22 -7.26 3.03
N SER A 409 0.66 -6.55 2.04
CA SER A 409 -0.45 -7.07 1.24
C SER A 409 0.05 -8.03 0.16
N ARG A 410 -0.74 -9.07 -0.13
CA ARG A 410 -0.47 -10.01 -1.22
C ARG A 410 -1.62 -10.09 -2.21
N TRP A 411 -1.34 -9.73 -3.45
CA TRP A 411 -2.28 -9.72 -4.58
C TRP A 411 -3.10 -10.99 -4.71
N SER A 412 -2.43 -12.14 -4.82
CA SER A 412 -3.11 -13.40 -5.14
C SER A 412 -4.11 -13.87 -4.09
N HIS A 413 -3.99 -13.39 -2.85
CA HIS A 413 -4.93 -13.70 -1.77
C HIS A 413 -5.83 -12.51 -1.45
N TYR A 414 -5.46 -11.32 -1.90
CA TYR A 414 -6.06 -10.04 -1.52
C TYR A 414 -6.27 -9.95 -0.01
N ASN A 415 -5.17 -10.18 0.72
CA ASN A 415 -5.12 -10.24 2.18
C ASN A 415 -3.73 -9.80 2.68
N VAL A 416 -3.65 -9.50 3.97
CA VAL A 416 -2.49 -8.90 4.63
C VAL A 416 -1.77 -9.93 5.50
N MET A 417 -0.45 -9.96 5.40
CA MET A 417 0.43 -10.82 6.18
C MET A 417 1.18 -9.99 7.22
N LEU A 418 1.44 -10.56 8.40
CA LEU A 418 2.47 -10.09 9.31
C LEU A 418 3.80 -10.77 8.95
N MET A 419 4.82 -9.97 8.76
CA MET A 419 6.16 -10.38 8.38
C MET A 419 7.16 -9.92 9.43
N ARG A 420 8.27 -10.65 9.57
CA ARG A 420 9.40 -10.28 10.43
C ARG A 420 10.69 -10.36 9.67
N THR A 421 11.56 -9.38 9.80
CA THR A 421 12.98 -9.50 9.44
C THR A 421 13.87 -9.11 10.61
N THR A 422 15.14 -9.49 10.56
CA THR A 422 16.12 -9.16 11.61
C THR A 422 17.15 -8.19 11.04
N LEU A 423 17.31 -7.06 11.72
CA LEU A 423 18.26 -6.00 11.44
C LEU A 423 19.64 -6.35 12.00
N ASP A 424 20.69 -5.83 11.36
CA ASP A 424 22.08 -5.93 11.80
C ASP A 424 22.66 -4.51 11.85
N HIS A 425 23.52 -4.22 12.85
CA HIS A 425 24.25 -2.96 12.96
C HIS A 425 25.19 -2.69 11.78
N THR A 426 25.53 -3.72 11.02
CA THR A 426 26.35 -3.57 9.81
C THR A 426 25.49 -2.95 8.70
N PRO A 427 25.69 -1.68 8.32
CA PRO A 427 24.89 -1.07 7.26
C PRO A 427 25.13 -1.81 5.93
N PRO A 428 24.14 -1.80 5.01
CA PRO A 428 24.38 -2.24 3.64
C PRO A 428 25.55 -1.43 3.08
N THR A 429 26.54 -2.13 2.52
CA THR A 429 27.78 -1.49 2.05
C THR A 429 27.44 -0.46 0.96
N PRO A 430 27.86 0.81 1.08
CA PRO A 430 27.63 1.81 0.04
C PRO A 430 28.20 1.30 -1.27
N GLY A 431 27.39 1.29 -2.34
CA GLY A 431 27.88 0.95 -3.68
C GLY A 431 29.11 1.80 -3.99
N VAL A 432 30.27 1.16 -4.15
CA VAL A 432 31.49 1.85 -4.54
C VAL A 432 31.26 2.38 -5.94
N GLY A 433 30.86 3.64 -6.03
CA GLY A 433 30.85 4.40 -7.28
C GLY A 433 32.21 4.24 -7.94
N SER A 434 32.21 3.84 -9.20
CA SER A 434 33.38 3.76 -10.05
C SER A 434 33.98 5.16 -10.21
N GLY A 435 34.77 5.56 -9.21
CA GLY A 435 35.60 6.74 -9.23
C GLY A 435 36.64 6.58 -10.34
N SER A 436 36.41 7.28 -11.44
CA SER A 436 37.40 7.71 -12.41
C SER A 436 38.69 8.14 -11.69
N MET A 437 39.74 7.31 -11.78
CA MET A 437 41.11 7.79 -11.57
C MET A 437 41.58 8.46 -12.86
N GLY A 438 41.38 9.78 -12.94
CA GLY A 438 42.10 10.64 -13.86
C GLY A 438 43.44 11.09 -13.26
N GLY A 439 44.54 10.54 -13.81
CA GLY A 439 45.76 11.28 -14.18
C GLY A 439 46.75 11.77 -13.11
N GLY A 440 48.05 11.48 -13.33
CA GLY A 440 49.14 12.31 -12.79
C GLY A 440 50.54 11.70 -12.71
N GLY A 441 51.25 11.63 -13.83
CA GLY A 441 52.68 12.03 -13.99
C GLY A 441 53.81 11.37 -13.18
N SER A 442 54.70 10.69 -13.90
CA SER A 442 56.14 11.00 -13.96
C SER A 442 56.73 10.53 -15.28
#